data_AF-X0RPZ7-F1
#
_entry.id   AF-X0RPZ7-F1
#
_cell.length_a   1.000
_cell.length_b   1.000
_cell.length_c   1.000
_cell.angle_alpha   90.00
_cell.angle_beta   90.00
_cell.angle_gamma   90.00
#
_symmetry.space_group_name_H-M   'P 1'
#
loop_
_entity.id
_entity.type
_entity.pdbx_description
1 polymer ?
#
loop_
_entity_poly.entity_id
_entity_poly.type
_entity_poly.pdbx_seq_one_letter_code
_entity_poly.pdbx_strand_id
1 'polypeptide(L)'
;MLLYGNLPTQSELDAYQTKLKSLRSLPQALKDVLERIPSDAHPMDVLRTGCSMLGNLETETDFAQQNDQTDRMLAAFPSIINYWYRFTHDNVRIETDTDDATIGGHFLHLLKGEKPNELHTKVMNVSLILYAEHEFNASTFTARVCASTLSDIHSCITGAIGSLRGHLHGGANEAAMDMIEGFGSADEAETEMMAMLARKDKIMGFGHAIYSESDPRNVVIKGWAEKLAADVGDEVLYPVSVRCEEVMWREKKLFCNADFFHASAYHFMGIPTKLFTPIFVCSRLTGWAAHVFEQRANNRIIRPSAEYTGEELRPVPDMSAR
;
A
#
# COMPACT_ATOMS: atom_id res chain seq x y z
N MET A 1 -2.87 -18.49 3.33
CA MET A 1 -3.11 -18.68 1.89
C MET A 1 -1.91 -18.27 1.06
N LEU A 2 -1.58 -16.99 0.89
CA LEU A 2 -0.49 -16.57 0.00
C LEU A 2 0.89 -17.11 0.43
N LEU A 3 1.26 -16.94 1.70
CA LEU A 3 2.59 -17.33 2.21
C LEU A 3 2.75 -18.84 2.43
N TYR A 4 1.68 -19.50 2.88
CA TYR A 4 1.67 -20.90 3.33
C TYR A 4 0.92 -21.86 2.40
N GLY A 5 0.45 -21.38 1.24
CA GLY A 5 -0.23 -22.16 0.19
C GLY A 5 -1.71 -22.50 0.43
N ASN A 6 -2.18 -22.59 1.68
CA ASN A 6 -3.55 -23.04 1.99
C ASN A 6 -4.35 -22.03 2.83
N LEU A 7 -5.68 -22.16 2.82
CA LEU A 7 -6.53 -21.55 3.84
C LEU A 7 -6.33 -22.29 5.17
N PRO A 8 -6.12 -21.57 6.29
CA PRO A 8 -5.89 -22.21 7.58
C PRO A 8 -7.19 -22.82 8.13
N THR A 9 -7.06 -23.90 8.88
CA THR A 9 -8.06 -24.35 9.86
C THR A 9 -8.19 -23.33 11.00
N GLN A 10 -9.22 -23.46 11.84
CA GLN A 10 -9.42 -22.54 12.97
C GLN A 10 -8.21 -22.55 13.93
N SER A 11 -7.68 -23.73 14.27
CA SER A 11 -6.52 -23.85 15.17
C SER A 11 -5.26 -23.24 14.58
N GLU A 12 -5.03 -23.40 13.27
CA GLU A 12 -3.90 -22.76 12.58
C GLU A 12 -4.05 -21.25 12.53
N LEU A 13 -5.27 -20.74 12.30
CA LEU A 13 -5.57 -19.31 12.31
C LEU A 13 -5.34 -18.71 13.70
N ASP A 14 -5.84 -19.35 14.75
CA ASP A 14 -5.68 -18.88 16.15
C ASP A 14 -4.19 -18.83 16.54
N ALA A 15 -3.43 -19.86 16.18
CA ALA A 15 -1.99 -19.91 16.40
C ALA A 15 -1.26 -18.81 15.62
N TYR A 16 -1.64 -18.59 14.36
CA TYR A 16 -1.03 -17.56 13.51
C TYR A 16 -1.36 -16.14 13.97
N GLN A 17 -2.61 -15.89 14.39
CA GLN A 17 -2.98 -14.62 15.02
C GLN A 17 -2.18 -14.37 16.30
N THR A 18 -2.02 -15.39 17.15
CA THR A 18 -1.21 -15.31 18.36
C THR A 18 0.26 -14.98 18.04
N LYS A 19 0.84 -15.67 17.04
CA LYS A 19 2.19 -15.38 16.53
C LYS A 19 2.31 -13.93 16.10
N LEU A 20 1.46 -13.46 15.18
CA LEU A 20 1.53 -12.10 14.65
C LEU A 20 1.34 -11.03 15.75
N LYS A 21 0.45 -11.25 16.72
CA LYS A 21 0.29 -10.35 17.88
C LYS A 21 1.60 -10.19 18.66
N SER A 22 2.34 -11.28 18.86
CA SER A 22 3.62 -11.26 19.58
C SER A 22 4.76 -10.54 18.83
N LEU A 23 4.56 -10.27 17.53
CA LEU A 23 5.55 -9.65 16.65
C LEU A 23 5.27 -8.17 16.35
N ARG A 24 4.40 -7.50 17.10
CA ARG A 24 4.01 -6.09 16.87
C ARG A 24 5.01 -5.08 17.40
N SER A 25 5.74 -5.44 18.45
CA SER A 25 6.71 -4.55 19.10
C SER A 25 7.83 -4.10 18.16
N LEU A 26 8.28 -2.86 18.35
CA LEU A 26 9.41 -2.30 17.60
C LEU A 26 10.67 -2.29 18.47
N PRO A 27 11.83 -2.71 17.94
CA PRO A 27 13.10 -2.58 18.64
C PRO A 27 13.37 -1.10 18.98
N GLN A 28 13.99 -0.84 20.13
CA GLN A 28 14.28 0.55 20.53
C GLN A 28 15.12 1.29 19.49
N ALA A 29 16.13 0.64 18.91
CA ALA A 29 16.94 1.23 17.84
C ALA A 29 16.13 1.61 16.59
N LEU A 30 15.05 0.89 16.28
CA LEU A 30 14.15 1.25 15.19
C LEU A 30 13.27 2.44 15.56
N LYS A 31 12.70 2.47 16.77
CA LYS A 31 11.96 3.64 17.28
C LYS A 31 12.81 4.90 17.20
N ASP A 32 14.06 4.82 17.67
CA ASP A 32 15.06 5.88 17.60
C ASP A 32 15.31 6.40 16.18
N VAL A 33 15.35 5.51 15.18
CA VAL A 33 15.47 5.91 13.76
C VAL A 33 14.21 6.62 13.29
N LEU A 34 13.02 6.09 13.60
CA LEU A 34 11.74 6.68 13.21
C LEU A 34 11.55 8.08 13.80
N GLU A 35 12.00 8.32 15.04
CA GLU A 35 11.94 9.64 15.69
C GLU A 35 12.83 10.70 15.01
N ARG A 36 13.81 10.28 14.21
CA ARG A 36 14.70 11.18 13.46
C ARG A 36 14.20 11.46 12.05
N ILE A 37 13.17 10.78 11.59
CA ILE A 37 12.55 11.05 10.29
C ILE A 37 11.62 12.27 10.44
N PRO A 38 11.81 13.34 9.64
CA PRO A 38 10.97 14.54 9.72
C PRO A 38 9.47 14.27 9.52
N SER A 39 8.62 15.16 10.04
CA SER A 39 7.16 15.07 9.89
C SER A 39 6.68 15.28 8.45
N ASP A 40 7.44 16.03 7.65
CA ASP A 40 7.20 16.31 6.22
C ASP A 40 7.80 15.24 5.29
N ALA A 41 8.43 14.20 5.84
CA ALA A 41 8.88 13.06 5.06
C ALA A 41 7.68 12.35 4.40
N HIS A 42 7.88 11.86 3.18
CA HIS A 42 6.86 11.07 2.51
C HIS A 42 6.64 9.75 3.29
N PRO A 43 5.40 9.38 3.65
CA PRO A 43 5.11 8.18 4.45
C PRO A 43 5.66 6.85 3.87
N MET A 44 5.68 6.72 2.55
CA MET A 44 6.38 5.61 1.87
C MET A 44 7.89 5.55 2.12
N ASP A 45 8.58 6.70 2.23
CA ASP A 45 10.00 6.75 2.56
C ASP A 45 10.25 6.33 4.02
N VAL A 46 9.29 6.58 4.92
CA VAL A 46 9.30 6.10 6.31
C VAL A 46 9.22 4.59 6.34
N LEU A 47 8.24 3.98 5.65
CA LEU A 47 8.12 2.52 5.58
C LEU A 47 9.34 1.88 4.90
N ARG A 48 9.88 2.49 3.83
CA ARG A 48 11.12 2.02 3.19
C ARG A 48 12.29 2.01 4.18
N THR A 49 12.45 3.09 4.95
CA THR A 49 13.52 3.23 5.95
C THR A 49 13.33 2.26 7.11
N GLY A 50 12.09 2.13 7.61
CA GLY A 50 11.76 1.19 8.68
C GLY A 50 11.98 -0.26 8.27
N CYS A 51 11.57 -0.66 7.07
CA CYS A 51 11.83 -1.98 6.50
C CYS A 51 13.35 -2.24 6.39
N SER A 52 14.11 -1.28 5.86
CA SER A 52 15.56 -1.42 5.72
C SER A 52 16.27 -1.51 7.08
N MET A 53 15.91 -0.66 8.04
CA MET A 53 16.50 -0.67 9.38
C MET A 53 16.14 -1.97 10.13
N LEU A 54 14.91 -2.46 9.99
CA LEU A 54 14.51 -3.74 10.59
C LEU A 54 15.39 -4.88 10.06
N GLY A 55 15.71 -4.92 8.77
CA GLY A 55 16.61 -5.92 8.19
C GLY A 55 18.06 -5.88 8.71
N ASN A 56 18.52 -4.73 9.23
CA ASN A 56 19.81 -4.63 9.91
C ASN A 56 19.77 -5.17 11.34
N LEU A 57 18.62 -5.06 12.01
CA LEU A 57 18.44 -5.47 13.41
C LEU A 57 18.05 -6.95 13.52
N GLU A 58 17.26 -7.43 12.56
CA GLU A 58 16.62 -8.75 12.54
C GLU A 58 16.89 -9.41 11.18
N THR A 59 18.16 -9.57 10.81
CA THR A 59 18.60 -10.01 9.47
C THR A 59 18.11 -11.42 9.12
N GLU A 60 17.65 -11.59 7.88
CA GLU A 60 17.48 -12.92 7.27
C GLU A 60 18.86 -13.49 6.94
N THR A 61 19.30 -14.49 7.70
CA THR A 61 20.61 -15.14 7.50
C THR A 61 20.52 -16.38 6.63
N ASP A 62 19.33 -16.95 6.48
CA ASP A 62 19.05 -18.15 5.69
C ASP A 62 17.61 -18.10 5.13
N PHE A 63 17.39 -18.57 3.91
CA PHE A 63 16.06 -18.53 3.27
C PHE A 63 15.01 -19.41 3.96
N ALA A 64 15.39 -20.35 4.83
CA ALA A 64 14.46 -21.05 5.70
C ALA A 64 13.69 -20.08 6.64
N GLN A 65 14.24 -18.90 6.90
CA GLN A 65 13.63 -17.87 7.75
C GLN A 65 12.63 -16.97 7.00
N GLN A 66 12.46 -17.13 5.68
CA GLN A 66 11.70 -16.18 4.86
C GLN A 66 10.24 -15.99 5.32
N ASN A 67 9.61 -17.04 5.84
CA ASN A 67 8.27 -16.96 6.43
C ASN A 67 8.28 -16.13 7.71
N ASP A 68 9.20 -16.42 8.64
CA ASP A 68 9.29 -15.70 9.92
C ASP A 68 9.59 -14.21 9.71
N GLN A 69 10.48 -13.90 8.77
CA GLN A 69 10.83 -12.52 8.42
C GLN A 69 9.66 -11.78 7.74
N THR A 70 8.87 -12.48 6.94
CA THR A 70 7.66 -11.90 6.34
C THR A 70 6.57 -11.68 7.37
N ASP A 71 6.32 -12.66 8.25
CA ASP A 71 5.35 -12.54 9.35
C ASP A 71 5.73 -11.39 10.28
N ARG A 72 7.03 -11.23 10.53
CA ARG A 72 7.57 -10.12 11.31
C ARG A 72 7.27 -8.78 10.65
N MET A 73 7.56 -8.60 9.37
CA MET A 73 7.21 -7.37 8.64
C MET A 73 5.69 -7.13 8.62
N LEU A 74 4.89 -8.18 8.44
CA LEU A 74 3.43 -8.10 8.39
C LEU A 74 2.82 -7.61 9.72
N ALA A 75 3.40 -8.03 10.85
CA ALA A 75 3.03 -7.55 12.16
C ALA A 75 3.59 -6.15 12.48
N ALA A 76 4.80 -5.83 12.01
CA ALA A 76 5.52 -4.61 12.38
C ALA A 76 5.17 -3.39 11.52
N PHE A 77 4.78 -3.56 10.25
CA PHE A 77 4.55 -2.42 9.34
C PHE A 77 3.48 -1.43 9.84
N PRO A 78 2.32 -1.88 10.38
CA PRO A 78 1.39 -0.97 11.05
C PRO A 78 2.02 -0.20 12.19
N SER A 79 2.84 -0.86 13.01
CA SER A 79 3.58 -0.23 14.13
C SER A 79 4.59 0.79 13.62
N ILE A 80 5.37 0.48 12.60
CA ILE A 80 6.38 1.38 12.02
C ILE A 80 5.75 2.68 11.56
N ILE A 81 4.70 2.59 10.73
CA ILE A 81 4.10 3.79 10.16
C ILE A 81 3.36 4.62 11.21
N ASN A 82 2.58 3.98 12.09
CA ASN A 82 1.82 4.70 13.10
C ASN A 82 2.73 5.26 14.21
N TYR A 83 3.80 4.57 14.60
CA TYR A 83 4.75 5.11 15.57
C TYR A 83 5.38 6.40 15.07
N TRP A 84 5.92 6.39 13.84
CA TRP A 84 6.45 7.61 13.22
C TRP A 84 5.38 8.70 13.12
N TYR A 85 4.19 8.37 12.63
CA TYR A 85 3.14 9.34 12.41
C TYR A 85 2.73 10.03 13.71
N ARG A 86 2.37 9.24 14.74
CA ARG A 86 1.97 9.75 16.06
C ARG A 86 3.08 10.52 16.77
N PHE A 87 4.33 10.10 16.62
CA PHE A 87 5.46 10.83 17.19
C PHE A 87 5.66 12.19 16.51
N THR A 88 5.63 12.23 15.18
CA THR A 88 5.97 13.45 14.42
C THR A 88 4.82 14.43 14.26
N HIS A 89 3.58 13.98 14.38
CA HIS A 89 2.37 14.81 14.20
C HIS A 89 1.68 15.15 15.51
N ASP A 90 1.68 14.22 16.46
CA ASP A 90 0.97 14.38 17.74
C ASP A 90 1.94 14.55 18.92
N ASN A 91 3.25 14.42 18.69
CA ASN A 91 4.28 14.48 19.72
C ASN A 91 4.12 13.39 20.81
N VAL A 92 3.65 12.19 20.42
CA VAL A 92 3.43 11.06 21.33
C VAL A 92 4.23 9.83 20.89
N ARG A 93 4.98 9.24 21.83
CA ARG A 93 5.51 7.87 21.68
C ARG A 93 4.40 6.90 22.07
N ILE A 94 3.97 6.06 21.12
CA ILE A 94 2.89 5.08 21.36
C ILE A 94 3.47 3.71 21.72
N GLU A 95 2.75 2.98 22.57
CA GLU A 95 2.94 1.54 22.71
C GLU A 95 2.36 0.83 21.48
N THR A 96 3.11 -0.14 20.95
CA THR A 96 2.76 -0.84 19.71
C THR A 96 2.14 -2.21 19.94
N ASP A 97 2.12 -2.70 21.18
CA ASP A 97 1.56 -4.01 21.52
C ASP A 97 0.09 -3.86 21.95
N THR A 98 -0.82 -3.84 20.97
CA THR A 98 -2.26 -3.82 21.23
C THR A 98 -2.84 -5.23 21.38
N ASP A 99 -4.03 -5.37 21.96
CA ASP A 99 -4.74 -6.64 22.14
C ASP A 99 -5.58 -7.06 20.92
N ASP A 100 -5.69 -6.19 19.90
CA ASP A 100 -6.56 -6.39 18.73
C ASP A 100 -6.32 -7.72 18.03
N ALA A 101 -7.39 -8.40 17.64
CA ALA A 101 -7.32 -9.71 17.00
C ALA A 101 -6.69 -9.68 15.60
N THR A 102 -6.85 -8.59 14.86
CA THR A 102 -6.46 -8.51 13.46
C THR A 102 -5.47 -7.37 13.21
N ILE A 103 -4.74 -7.46 12.09
CA ILE A 103 -3.85 -6.39 11.61
C ILE A 103 -4.62 -5.11 11.32
N GLY A 104 -5.80 -5.22 10.69
CA GLY A 104 -6.64 -4.05 10.37
C GLY A 104 -7.12 -3.31 11.62
N GLY A 105 -7.58 -4.04 12.63
CA GLY A 105 -7.96 -3.45 13.93
C GLY A 105 -6.76 -2.80 14.63
N HIS A 106 -5.64 -3.52 14.66
CA HIS A 106 -4.39 -3.02 15.23
C HIS A 106 -3.90 -1.71 14.57
N PHE A 107 -3.93 -1.64 13.24
CA PHE A 107 -3.56 -0.42 12.49
C PHE A 107 -4.40 0.78 12.93
N LEU A 108 -5.72 0.63 12.94
CA LEU A 108 -6.64 1.70 13.32
C LEU A 108 -6.49 2.08 14.79
N HIS A 109 -6.26 1.11 15.67
CA HIS A 109 -6.02 1.36 17.09
C HIS A 109 -4.78 2.22 17.30
N LEU A 110 -3.65 1.87 16.67
CA LEU A 110 -2.44 2.68 16.78
C LEU A 110 -2.62 4.10 16.22
N LEU A 111 -3.31 4.21 15.09
CA LEU A 111 -3.57 5.50 14.44
C LEU A 111 -4.40 6.42 15.34
N LYS A 112 -5.46 5.90 15.96
CA LYS A 112 -6.41 6.71 16.75
C LYS A 112 -6.09 6.79 18.23
N GLY A 113 -5.30 5.85 18.74
CA GLY A 113 -5.05 5.69 20.19
C GLY A 113 -6.19 5.06 20.96
N GLU A 114 -7.22 4.53 20.28
CA GLU A 114 -8.36 3.85 20.88
C GLU A 114 -8.83 2.67 20.03
N LYS A 115 -9.51 1.71 20.64
CA LYS A 115 -9.98 0.51 19.94
C LYS A 115 -11.00 0.87 18.86
N PRO A 116 -10.79 0.47 17.59
CA PRO A 116 -11.73 0.76 16.52
C PRO A 116 -13.05 0.01 16.72
N ASN A 117 -14.14 0.59 16.19
CA ASN A 117 -15.42 -0.10 16.14
C ASN A 117 -15.37 -1.34 15.20
N GLU A 118 -16.38 -2.19 15.30
CA GLU A 118 -16.43 -3.45 14.54
C GLU A 118 -16.51 -3.22 13.03
N LEU A 119 -17.29 -2.22 12.58
CA LEU A 119 -17.44 -1.89 11.16
C LEU A 119 -16.11 -1.47 10.55
N HIS A 120 -15.39 -0.53 11.16
CA HIS A 120 -14.11 -0.04 10.67
C HIS A 120 -13.07 -1.16 10.68
N THR A 121 -13.04 -1.98 11.74
CA THR A 121 -12.18 -3.17 11.79
C THR A 121 -12.48 -4.11 10.63
N LYS A 122 -13.77 -4.36 10.34
CA LYS A 122 -14.19 -5.22 9.25
C LYS A 122 -13.79 -4.65 7.88
N VAL A 123 -14.04 -3.38 7.63
CA VAL A 123 -13.69 -2.73 6.36
C VAL A 123 -12.18 -2.69 6.16
N MET A 124 -11.40 -2.40 7.20
CA MET A 124 -9.94 -2.44 7.11
C MET A 124 -9.45 -3.85 6.76
N ASN A 125 -9.99 -4.90 7.39
CA ASN A 125 -9.65 -6.28 7.02
C ASN A 125 -10.04 -6.61 5.57
N VAL A 126 -11.20 -6.15 5.08
CA VAL A 126 -11.61 -6.33 3.69
C VAL A 126 -10.64 -5.63 2.74
N SER A 127 -10.30 -4.37 3.01
CA SER A 127 -9.38 -3.61 2.19
C SER A 127 -8.00 -4.25 2.11
N LEU A 128 -7.46 -4.72 3.25
CA LEU A 128 -6.19 -5.46 3.28
C LEU A 128 -6.25 -6.75 2.43
N ILE A 129 -7.41 -7.40 2.31
CA ILE A 129 -7.58 -8.56 1.43
C ILE A 129 -7.60 -8.13 -0.04
N LEU A 130 -8.37 -7.08 -0.38
CA LEU A 130 -8.53 -6.61 -1.77
C LEU A 130 -7.20 -6.13 -2.38
N TYR A 131 -6.30 -5.60 -1.57
CA TYR A 131 -4.97 -5.17 -2.01
C TYR A 131 -3.87 -6.23 -1.83
N ALA A 132 -4.15 -7.42 -1.30
CA ALA A 132 -3.09 -8.34 -0.86
C ALA A 132 -2.16 -8.80 -1.98
N GLU A 133 -2.71 -9.03 -3.18
CA GLU A 133 -1.96 -9.56 -4.32
C GLU A 133 -2.61 -9.15 -5.64
N HIS A 134 -1.80 -8.87 -6.67
CA HIS A 134 -2.30 -8.46 -7.99
C HIS A 134 -1.30 -8.74 -9.14
N GLU A 135 -0.73 -9.95 -9.16
CA GLU A 135 0.16 -10.48 -10.19
C GLU A 135 1.40 -9.57 -10.44
N PHE A 136 1.94 -9.56 -11.65
CA PHE A 136 3.14 -8.82 -12.07
C PHE A 136 2.80 -7.37 -12.40
N ASN A 137 2.67 -6.58 -11.34
CA ASN A 137 2.77 -5.13 -11.40
C ASN A 137 4.21 -4.66 -11.11
N ALA A 138 4.49 -3.37 -11.27
CA ALA A 138 5.86 -2.83 -11.20
C ALA A 138 6.59 -3.16 -9.88
N SER A 139 5.92 -3.07 -8.73
CA SER A 139 6.53 -3.38 -7.43
C SER A 139 6.72 -4.87 -7.20
N THR A 140 5.76 -5.72 -7.61
CA THR A 140 5.94 -7.18 -7.60
C THR A 140 7.13 -7.59 -8.48
N PHE A 141 7.21 -7.05 -9.70
CA PHE A 141 8.32 -7.34 -10.59
C PHE A 141 9.66 -6.88 -10.00
N THR A 142 9.69 -5.71 -9.35
CA THR A 142 10.89 -5.22 -8.64
C THR A 142 11.34 -6.19 -7.55
N ALA A 143 10.41 -6.67 -6.71
CA ALA A 143 10.72 -7.66 -5.69
C ALA A 143 11.34 -8.93 -6.28
N ARG A 144 10.78 -9.42 -7.41
CA ARG A 144 11.30 -10.61 -8.10
C ARG A 144 12.64 -10.40 -8.78
N VAL A 145 12.89 -9.23 -9.38
CA VAL A 145 14.21 -8.86 -9.93
C VAL A 145 15.26 -8.95 -8.83
N CYS A 146 14.99 -8.33 -7.67
CA CYS A 146 15.87 -8.38 -6.51
C CYS A 146 16.06 -9.82 -6.00
N ALA A 147 14.99 -10.59 -5.85
CA ALA A 147 15.07 -11.99 -5.42
C ALA A 147 15.86 -12.88 -6.39
N SER A 148 15.85 -12.57 -7.69
CA SER A 148 16.54 -13.37 -8.71
C SER A 148 18.07 -13.38 -8.56
N THR A 149 18.62 -12.40 -7.82
CA THR A 149 20.05 -12.33 -7.46
C THR A 149 20.37 -13.08 -6.16
N LEU A 150 19.38 -13.72 -5.54
CA LEU A 150 19.45 -14.34 -4.21
C LEU A 150 19.68 -13.33 -3.07
N SER A 151 19.13 -12.12 -3.22
CA SER A 151 19.12 -11.12 -2.14
C SER A 151 18.15 -11.51 -1.01
N ASP A 152 18.31 -10.88 0.16
CA ASP A 152 17.46 -11.08 1.32
C ASP A 152 16.06 -10.47 1.14
N ILE A 153 15.11 -10.91 1.97
CA ILE A 153 13.71 -10.53 1.85
C ILE A 153 13.49 -9.04 2.14
N HIS A 154 14.24 -8.43 3.07
CA HIS A 154 14.10 -7.00 3.37
C HIS A 154 14.57 -6.15 2.19
N SER A 155 15.63 -6.55 1.48
CA SER A 155 16.05 -5.88 0.23
C SER A 155 14.95 -5.95 -0.83
N CYS A 156 14.33 -7.11 -1.02
CA CYS A 156 13.25 -7.30 -1.99
C CYS A 156 12.03 -6.41 -1.68
N ILE A 157 11.60 -6.40 -0.43
CA ILE A 157 10.45 -5.59 0.01
C ILE A 157 10.78 -4.10 0.00
N THR A 158 11.99 -3.69 0.40
CA THR A 158 12.45 -2.29 0.31
C THR A 158 12.41 -1.79 -1.14
N GLY A 159 12.88 -2.59 -2.09
CA GLY A 159 12.78 -2.28 -3.52
C GLY A 159 11.33 -2.15 -3.99
N ALA A 160 10.46 -3.06 -3.58
CA ALA A 160 9.03 -3.03 -3.92
C ALA A 160 8.32 -1.78 -3.36
N ILE A 161 8.61 -1.37 -2.13
CA ILE A 161 8.12 -0.12 -1.53
C ILE A 161 8.59 1.08 -2.35
N GLY A 162 9.87 1.11 -2.75
CA GLY A 162 10.43 2.15 -3.61
C GLY A 162 9.70 2.27 -4.96
N SER A 163 9.40 1.15 -5.60
CA SER A 163 8.63 1.12 -6.85
C SER A 163 7.15 1.51 -6.64
N LEU A 164 6.52 1.11 -5.53
CA LEU A 164 5.15 1.50 -5.20
C LEU A 164 5.02 2.99 -4.87
N ARG A 165 6.09 3.64 -4.39
CA ARG A 165 6.10 5.10 -4.17
C ARG A 165 5.90 5.92 -5.44
N GLY A 166 6.22 5.37 -6.62
CA GLY A 166 6.04 6.09 -7.88
C GLY A 166 4.57 6.38 -8.17
N HIS A 167 4.22 7.64 -8.47
CA HIS A 167 2.83 8.11 -8.68
C HIS A 167 2.11 7.46 -9.88
N LEU A 168 2.83 6.75 -10.75
CA LEU A 168 2.26 5.97 -11.85
C LEU A 168 1.88 4.55 -11.44
N HIS A 169 2.24 4.13 -10.22
CA HIS A 169 1.99 2.80 -9.69
C HIS A 169 1.21 2.83 -8.38
N GLY A 170 1.71 3.53 -7.35
CA GLY A 170 0.96 3.79 -6.11
C GLY A 170 0.33 5.19 -6.08
N GLY A 171 -0.43 5.48 -5.02
CA GLY A 171 -1.02 6.80 -4.77
C GLY A 171 -2.26 7.14 -5.60
N ALA A 172 -2.81 6.19 -6.38
CA ALA A 172 -4.01 6.45 -7.18
C ALA A 172 -5.25 6.76 -6.31
N ASN A 173 -5.36 6.14 -5.13
CA ASN A 173 -6.43 6.43 -4.17
C ASN A 173 -6.20 7.76 -3.42
N GLU A 174 -4.95 8.17 -3.20
CA GLU A 174 -4.63 9.51 -2.68
C GLU A 174 -5.04 10.58 -3.70
N ALA A 175 -4.66 10.42 -4.97
CA ALA A 175 -5.07 11.33 -6.03
C ALA A 175 -6.59 11.34 -6.28
N ALA A 176 -7.26 10.19 -6.09
CA ALA A 176 -8.72 10.14 -6.13
C ALA A 176 -9.32 10.94 -4.97
N MET A 177 -8.78 10.81 -3.75
CA MET A 177 -9.20 11.56 -2.57
C MET A 177 -9.04 13.07 -2.75
N ASP A 178 -7.85 13.53 -3.16
CA ASP A 178 -7.53 14.94 -3.42
C ASP A 178 -8.50 15.57 -4.44
N MET A 179 -8.99 14.77 -5.40
CA MET A 179 -9.99 15.21 -6.36
C MET A 179 -11.38 15.32 -5.72
N ILE A 180 -11.87 14.23 -5.11
CA ILE A 180 -13.26 14.17 -4.63
C ILE A 180 -13.52 15.03 -3.38
N GLU A 181 -12.50 15.32 -2.57
CA GLU A 181 -12.65 16.20 -1.39
C GLU A 181 -12.89 17.67 -1.76
N GLY A 182 -12.51 18.06 -2.98
CA GLY A 182 -12.69 19.42 -3.47
C GLY A 182 -14.13 19.73 -3.93
N PHE A 183 -14.98 18.72 -4.10
CA PHE A 183 -16.33 18.89 -4.61
C PHE A 183 -17.35 19.01 -3.46
N GLY A 184 -18.09 20.11 -3.40
CA GLY A 184 -19.08 20.37 -2.35
C GLY A 184 -20.44 19.69 -2.56
N SER A 185 -20.71 19.15 -3.74
CA SER A 185 -21.95 18.42 -4.05
C SER A 185 -21.78 17.50 -5.27
N ALA A 186 -22.73 16.57 -5.46
CA ALA A 186 -22.77 15.75 -6.67
C ALA A 186 -22.87 16.60 -7.95
N ASP A 187 -23.69 17.65 -7.98
CA ASP A 187 -23.84 18.49 -9.19
C ASP A 187 -22.55 19.26 -9.51
N GLU A 188 -21.84 19.73 -8.49
CA GLU A 188 -20.51 20.32 -8.65
C GLU A 188 -19.48 19.29 -9.15
N ALA A 189 -19.48 18.08 -8.59
CA ALA A 189 -18.62 16.99 -9.05
C ALA A 189 -18.85 16.67 -10.53
N GLU A 190 -20.10 16.64 -11.00
CA GLU A 190 -20.39 16.46 -12.43
C GLU A 190 -19.82 17.61 -13.28
N THR A 191 -20.01 18.84 -12.84
CA THR A 191 -19.52 20.04 -13.55
C THR A 191 -18.00 20.01 -13.70
N GLU A 192 -17.27 19.73 -12.62
CA GLU A 192 -15.81 19.68 -12.61
C GLU A 192 -15.28 18.48 -13.41
N MET A 193 -15.89 17.30 -13.26
CA MET A 193 -15.53 16.12 -14.05
C MET A 193 -15.67 16.39 -15.56
N MET A 194 -16.76 17.02 -16.00
CA MET A 194 -16.94 17.40 -17.39
C MET A 194 -15.87 18.38 -17.88
N ALA A 195 -15.47 19.34 -17.03
CA ALA A 195 -14.40 20.28 -17.34
C ALA A 195 -13.03 19.57 -17.47
N MET A 196 -12.70 18.64 -16.58
CA MET A 196 -11.50 17.80 -16.64
C MET A 196 -11.46 16.97 -17.93
N LEU A 197 -12.59 16.34 -18.29
CA LEU A 197 -12.70 15.53 -19.50
C LEU A 197 -12.55 16.38 -20.77
N ALA A 198 -13.05 17.62 -20.79
CA ALA A 198 -12.88 18.55 -21.90
C ALA A 198 -11.41 18.96 -22.11
N ARG A 199 -10.64 19.09 -21.01
CA ARG A 199 -9.19 19.35 -21.03
C ARG A 199 -8.34 18.10 -21.33
N LYS A 200 -8.96 16.92 -21.34
CA LYS A 200 -8.30 15.61 -21.48
C LYS A 200 -7.37 15.29 -20.30
N ASP A 201 -7.73 15.79 -19.11
CA ASP A 201 -7.03 15.45 -17.88
C ASP A 201 -7.16 13.93 -17.62
N LYS A 202 -6.10 13.30 -17.09
CA LYS A 202 -6.16 11.91 -16.66
C LYS A 202 -6.80 11.85 -15.27
N ILE A 203 -7.97 11.22 -15.19
CA ILE A 203 -8.71 11.08 -13.93
C ILE A 203 -8.29 9.76 -13.25
N MET A 204 -7.66 9.86 -12.10
CA MET A 204 -7.16 8.71 -11.33
C MET A 204 -8.34 7.93 -10.71
N GLY A 205 -8.15 6.61 -10.53
CA GLY A 205 -9.21 5.72 -10.03
C GLY A 205 -10.13 5.11 -11.11
N PHE A 206 -9.90 5.40 -12.39
CA PHE A 206 -10.72 4.90 -13.50
C PHE A 206 -9.93 4.09 -14.52
N GLY A 207 -10.55 3.01 -15.01
CA GLY A 207 -9.97 2.06 -15.95
C GLY A 207 -8.89 1.18 -15.33
N HIS A 208 -8.48 0.17 -16.09
CA HIS A 208 -7.41 -0.75 -15.69
C HIS A 208 -6.64 -1.22 -16.93
N ALA A 209 -5.34 -1.50 -16.76
CA ALA A 209 -4.50 -1.99 -17.86
C ALA A 209 -4.78 -3.45 -18.28
N ILE A 210 -5.67 -4.16 -17.56
CA ILE A 210 -5.88 -5.62 -17.68
C ILE A 210 -7.38 -5.93 -17.70
N TYR A 211 -8.12 -5.51 -16.67
CA TYR A 211 -9.57 -5.67 -16.68
C TYR A 211 -10.20 -4.83 -17.80
N SER A 212 -11.12 -5.43 -18.55
CA SER A 212 -11.79 -4.78 -19.68
C SER A 212 -13.20 -4.26 -19.35
N GLU A 213 -13.89 -4.89 -18.39
CA GLU A 213 -15.31 -4.62 -18.11
C GLU A 213 -15.56 -4.07 -16.70
N SER A 214 -14.88 -4.63 -15.69
CA SER A 214 -14.97 -4.16 -14.31
C SER A 214 -13.76 -4.61 -13.49
N ASP A 215 -13.42 -3.85 -12.45
CA ASP A 215 -12.52 -4.33 -11.40
C ASP A 215 -13.38 -5.00 -10.30
N PRO A 216 -13.23 -6.32 -10.06
CA PRO A 216 -14.05 -7.03 -9.07
C PRO A 216 -13.88 -6.49 -7.65
N ARG A 217 -12.74 -5.86 -7.36
CA ARG A 217 -12.47 -5.27 -6.03
C ARG A 217 -13.27 -3.99 -5.82
N ASN A 218 -13.53 -3.23 -6.88
CA ASN A 218 -14.36 -2.03 -6.82
C ASN A 218 -15.76 -2.34 -6.30
N VAL A 219 -16.38 -3.42 -6.81
CA VAL A 219 -17.73 -3.87 -6.39
C VAL A 219 -17.78 -4.09 -4.87
N VAL A 220 -16.73 -4.71 -4.32
CA VAL A 220 -16.65 -4.99 -2.88
C VAL A 220 -16.44 -3.71 -2.08
N ILE A 221 -15.42 -2.92 -2.41
CA ILE A 221 -15.09 -1.74 -1.60
C ILE A 221 -16.16 -0.64 -1.69
N LYS A 222 -16.81 -0.47 -2.85
CA LYS A 222 -17.93 0.48 -3.01
C LYS A 222 -19.05 0.21 -2.01
N GLY A 223 -19.46 -1.06 -1.87
CA GLY A 223 -20.49 -1.44 -0.89
C GLY A 223 -20.07 -1.27 0.58
N TRP A 224 -18.77 -1.26 0.87
CA TRP A 224 -18.26 -0.92 2.21
C TRP A 224 -18.13 0.59 2.43
N ALA A 225 -17.75 1.35 1.40
CA ALA A 225 -17.72 2.80 1.42
C ALA A 225 -19.13 3.36 1.69
N GLU A 226 -20.18 2.77 1.08
CA GLU A 226 -21.57 3.13 1.33
C GLU A 226 -21.99 2.92 2.79
N LYS A 227 -21.63 1.76 3.37
CA LYS A 227 -21.94 1.45 4.78
C LYS A 227 -21.21 2.38 5.73
N LEU A 228 -19.95 2.72 5.43
CA LEU A 228 -19.19 3.68 6.21
C LEU A 228 -19.77 5.09 6.10
N ALA A 229 -20.17 5.52 4.91
CA ALA A 229 -20.84 6.80 4.70
C ALA A 229 -22.10 6.90 5.58
N ALA A 230 -22.93 5.85 5.60
CA ALA A 230 -24.10 5.79 6.46
C ALA A 230 -23.76 5.80 7.96
N ASP A 231 -22.68 5.12 8.38
CA ASP A 231 -22.23 5.07 9.78
C ASP A 231 -21.76 6.43 10.29
N VAL A 232 -21.05 7.20 9.46
CA VAL A 232 -20.54 8.54 9.82
C VAL A 232 -21.52 9.67 9.48
N GLY A 233 -22.66 9.35 8.87
CA GLY A 233 -23.67 10.33 8.44
C GLY A 233 -23.20 11.24 7.30
N ASP A 234 -22.38 10.72 6.38
CA ASP A 234 -21.94 11.46 5.20
C ASP A 234 -23.08 11.66 4.19
N GLU A 235 -23.28 12.91 3.77
CA GLU A 235 -24.25 13.31 2.75
C GLU A 235 -23.58 13.90 1.50
N VAL A 236 -22.24 13.95 1.45
CA VAL A 236 -21.50 14.66 0.40
C VAL A 236 -20.52 13.74 -0.32
N LEU A 237 -19.54 13.17 0.39
CA LEU A 237 -18.38 12.55 -0.24
C LEU A 237 -18.72 11.27 -1.01
N TYR A 238 -19.59 10.42 -0.45
CA TYR A 238 -20.06 9.21 -1.13
C TYR A 238 -20.98 9.54 -2.32
N PRO A 239 -22.00 10.42 -2.20
CA PRO A 239 -22.75 10.91 -3.36
C PRO A 239 -21.89 11.52 -4.47
N VAL A 240 -20.88 12.31 -4.11
CA VAL A 240 -19.86 12.85 -5.03
C VAL A 240 -19.13 11.72 -5.76
N SER A 241 -18.64 10.72 -5.02
CA SER A 241 -17.94 9.57 -5.58
C SER A 241 -18.83 8.80 -6.57
N VAL A 242 -20.10 8.54 -6.20
CA VAL A 242 -21.08 7.89 -7.07
C VAL A 242 -21.31 8.70 -8.34
N ARG A 243 -21.44 10.03 -8.23
CA ARG A 243 -21.61 10.89 -9.40
C ARG A 243 -20.40 10.85 -10.34
N CYS A 244 -19.17 10.91 -9.80
CA CYS A 244 -17.97 10.78 -10.61
C CYS A 244 -17.94 9.46 -11.40
N GLU A 245 -18.35 8.35 -10.77
CA GLU A 245 -18.47 7.05 -11.43
C GLU A 245 -19.50 7.08 -12.58
N GLU A 246 -20.69 7.63 -12.33
CA GLU A 246 -21.75 7.77 -13.34
C GLU A 246 -21.28 8.56 -14.57
N VAL A 247 -20.61 9.70 -14.33
CA VAL A 247 -20.08 10.56 -15.39
C VAL A 247 -19.01 9.84 -16.21
N MET A 248 -18.05 9.18 -15.55
CA MET A 248 -16.99 8.44 -16.26
C MET A 248 -17.52 7.28 -17.09
N TRP A 249 -18.54 6.57 -16.57
CA TRP A 249 -19.21 5.53 -17.35
C TRP A 249 -19.98 6.12 -18.53
N ARG A 250 -20.74 7.20 -18.32
CA ARG A 250 -21.54 7.86 -19.36
C ARG A 250 -20.65 8.34 -20.50
N GLU A 251 -19.60 9.11 -20.19
CA GLU A 251 -18.78 9.84 -21.16
C GLU A 251 -17.64 9.01 -21.76
N LYS A 252 -17.02 8.13 -20.98
CA LYS A 252 -15.80 7.42 -21.39
C LYS A 252 -15.92 5.91 -21.36
N LYS A 253 -17.01 5.35 -20.82
CA LYS A 253 -17.19 3.91 -20.59
C LYS A 253 -16.04 3.32 -19.77
N LEU A 254 -15.51 4.11 -18.83
CA LEU A 254 -14.47 3.68 -17.90
C LEU A 254 -15.11 3.38 -16.54
N PHE A 255 -14.88 2.16 -16.05
CA PHE A 255 -15.29 1.73 -14.71
C PHE A 255 -14.31 2.23 -13.65
N CYS A 256 -14.75 2.36 -12.40
CA CYS A 256 -13.86 2.57 -11.26
C CYS A 256 -12.98 1.33 -11.04
N ASN A 257 -11.68 1.53 -10.92
CA ASN A 257 -10.80 0.50 -10.38
C ASN A 257 -10.88 0.49 -8.85
N ALA A 258 -10.16 -0.46 -8.22
CA ALA A 258 -10.18 -0.61 -6.77
C ALA A 258 -9.87 0.69 -6.00
N ASP A 259 -9.04 1.58 -6.53
CA ASP A 259 -8.52 2.72 -5.79
C ASP A 259 -9.56 3.82 -5.53
N PHE A 260 -10.56 3.95 -6.40
CA PHE A 260 -11.49 5.08 -6.35
C PHE A 260 -12.34 5.10 -5.07
N PHE A 261 -13.11 4.04 -4.80
CA PHE A 261 -13.93 3.96 -3.57
C PHE A 261 -13.12 3.60 -2.31
N HIS A 262 -11.85 3.21 -2.44
CA HIS A 262 -10.96 3.13 -1.27
C HIS A 262 -10.66 4.52 -0.68
N ALA A 263 -10.63 5.58 -1.51
CA ALA A 263 -10.40 6.94 -1.05
C ALA A 263 -11.42 7.36 0.02
N SER A 264 -12.71 7.30 -0.32
CA SER A 264 -13.80 7.63 0.60
C SER A 264 -13.88 6.64 1.77
N ALA A 265 -13.72 5.33 1.54
CA ALA A 265 -13.72 4.35 2.62
C ALA A 265 -12.64 4.63 3.69
N TYR A 266 -11.42 4.97 3.29
CA TYR A 266 -10.37 5.33 4.24
C TYR A 266 -10.63 6.66 4.93
N HIS A 267 -11.15 7.65 4.19
CA HIS A 267 -11.56 8.94 4.75
C HIS A 267 -12.61 8.78 5.86
N PHE A 268 -13.67 8.01 5.62
CA PHE A 268 -14.70 7.75 6.64
C PHE A 268 -14.17 6.99 7.86
N MET A 269 -13.12 6.18 7.69
CA MET A 269 -12.43 5.57 8.82
C MET A 269 -11.53 6.54 9.59
N GLY A 270 -11.41 7.80 9.17
CA GLY A 270 -10.58 8.84 9.79
C GLY A 270 -9.09 8.66 9.52
N ILE A 271 -8.75 8.08 8.37
CA ILE A 271 -7.37 7.84 7.97
C ILE A 271 -6.87 9.06 7.19
N PRO A 272 -5.74 9.69 7.58
CA PRO A 272 -5.12 10.75 6.79
C PRO A 272 -4.74 10.27 5.39
N THR A 273 -5.03 11.06 4.35
CA THR A 273 -4.80 10.70 2.93
C THR A 273 -3.39 10.18 2.67
N LYS A 274 -2.37 10.84 3.21
CA LYS A 274 -0.95 10.43 3.05
C LYS A 274 -0.60 9.05 3.62
N LEU A 275 -1.49 8.43 4.41
CA LEU A 275 -1.32 7.08 4.94
C LEU A 275 -1.99 6.00 4.07
N PHE A 276 -2.66 6.36 2.97
CA PHE A 276 -3.35 5.39 2.11
C PHE A 276 -2.37 4.44 1.40
N THR A 277 -1.31 4.95 0.79
CA THR A 277 -0.30 4.09 0.14
C THR A 277 0.48 3.24 1.17
N PRO A 278 0.85 3.75 2.37
CA PRO A 278 1.37 2.92 3.46
C PRO A 278 0.48 1.73 3.86
N ILE A 279 -0.84 1.89 3.85
CA ILE A 279 -1.77 0.78 4.10
C ILE A 279 -1.68 -0.26 2.98
N PHE A 280 -1.56 0.19 1.73
CA PHE A 280 -1.34 -0.71 0.60
C PHE A 280 -0.07 -1.55 0.80
N VAL A 281 1.02 -0.98 1.33
CA VAL A 281 2.24 -1.73 1.69
C VAL A 281 1.95 -2.81 2.73
N CYS A 282 1.21 -2.48 3.80
CA CYS A 282 0.83 -3.44 4.85
C CYS A 282 0.01 -4.63 4.31
N SER A 283 -0.74 -4.40 3.24
CA SER A 283 -1.50 -5.44 2.54
C SER A 283 -0.63 -6.23 1.56
N ARG A 284 -0.05 -5.52 0.57
CA ARG A 284 0.65 -6.09 -0.59
C ARG A 284 1.97 -6.78 -0.25
N LEU A 285 2.54 -6.52 0.94
CA LEU A 285 3.65 -7.29 1.48
C LEU A 285 3.43 -8.80 1.32
N THR A 286 2.21 -9.27 1.56
CA THR A 286 1.87 -10.69 1.48
C THR A 286 2.05 -11.26 0.07
N GLY A 287 1.58 -10.53 -0.95
CA GLY A 287 1.80 -10.86 -2.36
C GLY A 287 3.27 -10.76 -2.76
N TRP A 288 3.95 -9.66 -2.43
CA TRP A 288 5.38 -9.49 -2.76
C TRP A 288 6.24 -10.61 -2.19
N ALA A 289 6.06 -10.97 -0.92
CA ALA A 289 6.80 -12.05 -0.28
C ALA A 289 6.51 -13.40 -0.94
N ALA A 290 5.25 -13.72 -1.23
CA ALA A 290 4.90 -14.95 -1.95
C ALA A 290 5.63 -15.02 -3.32
N HIS A 291 5.66 -13.92 -4.07
CA HIS A 291 6.39 -13.83 -5.34
C HIS A 291 7.92 -13.96 -5.18
N VAL A 292 8.49 -13.45 -4.09
CA VAL A 292 9.91 -13.67 -3.75
C VAL A 292 10.18 -15.15 -3.46
N PHE A 293 9.30 -15.81 -2.71
CA PHE A 293 9.44 -17.24 -2.38
C PHE A 293 9.40 -18.09 -3.65
N GLU A 294 8.49 -17.79 -4.57
CA GLU A 294 8.43 -18.45 -5.88
C GLU A 294 9.69 -18.21 -6.71
N GLN A 295 10.21 -16.98 -6.73
CA GLN A 295 11.42 -16.66 -7.46
C GLN A 295 12.64 -17.41 -6.90
N ARG A 296 12.73 -17.56 -5.56
CA ARG A 296 13.79 -18.34 -4.91
C ARG A 296 13.69 -19.84 -5.24
N ALA A 297 12.47 -20.39 -5.19
CA ALA A 297 12.22 -21.82 -5.41
C ALA A 297 12.47 -22.26 -6.87
N ASN A 298 12.21 -21.39 -7.84
CA ASN A 298 12.42 -21.65 -9.27
C ASN A 298 13.20 -20.52 -9.93
N ASN A 299 14.46 -20.35 -9.51
CA ASN A 299 15.21 -19.15 -9.86
C ASN A 299 15.76 -19.17 -11.29
N ARG A 300 15.45 -18.11 -12.04
CA ARG A 300 16.16 -17.69 -13.24
C ARG A 300 16.54 -16.22 -13.07
N ILE A 301 17.84 -15.93 -13.08
CA ILE A 301 18.34 -14.56 -12.94
C ILE A 301 17.76 -13.67 -14.04
N ILE A 302 17.16 -12.55 -13.65
CA ILE A 302 16.56 -11.60 -14.59
C ILE A 302 17.68 -10.73 -15.20
N ARG A 303 17.86 -10.82 -16.52
CA ARG A 303 18.88 -10.09 -17.28
C ARG A 303 18.29 -9.54 -18.56
N PRO A 304 17.65 -8.36 -18.54
CA PRO A 304 17.20 -7.69 -19.76
C PRO A 304 18.40 -7.16 -20.55
N SER A 305 18.27 -7.10 -21.87
CA SER A 305 19.21 -6.40 -22.77
C SER A 305 18.68 -4.98 -23.07
N ALA A 306 19.57 -4.08 -23.43
CA ALA A 306 19.22 -2.75 -23.93
C ALA A 306 19.68 -2.58 -25.38
N GLU A 307 18.92 -1.83 -26.17
CA GLU A 307 19.37 -1.29 -27.45
C GLU A 307 20.26 -0.08 -27.17
N TYR A 308 21.54 -0.14 -27.58
CA TYR A 308 22.46 0.99 -27.42
C TYR A 308 22.18 2.04 -28.50
N THR A 309 21.76 3.23 -28.09
CA THR A 309 21.47 4.38 -28.96
C THR A 309 22.44 5.54 -28.74
N GLY A 310 23.58 5.29 -28.07
CA GLY A 310 24.63 6.27 -27.85
C GLY A 310 25.54 6.46 -29.07
N GLU A 311 26.55 7.30 -28.91
CA GLU A 311 27.54 7.52 -29.96
C GLU A 311 28.44 6.28 -30.18
N GLU A 312 28.93 6.14 -31.41
CA GLU A 312 29.98 5.17 -31.72
C GLU A 312 31.27 5.42 -30.92
N LEU A 313 32.18 4.44 -30.94
CA LEU A 313 33.48 4.56 -30.29
C LEU A 313 34.22 5.83 -30.78
N ARG A 314 34.62 6.69 -29.83
CA ARG A 314 35.37 7.93 -30.11
C ARG A 314 36.67 8.02 -29.31
N PRO A 315 37.73 8.65 -29.87
CA PRO A 315 38.93 8.97 -29.11
C PRO A 315 38.61 9.87 -27.91
N VAL A 316 39.33 9.67 -26.81
CA VAL A 316 39.28 10.59 -25.67
C VAL A 316 40.30 11.70 -25.91
N PRO A 317 39.89 12.95 -26.21
CA PRO A 317 40.86 14.02 -26.38
C PRO A 317 41.52 14.37 -25.03
N ASP A 318 42.76 14.84 -25.12
CA ASP A 318 43.47 15.42 -23.98
C ASP A 318 42.58 16.47 -23.32
N MET A 319 42.66 16.59 -21.99
CA MET A 319 41.82 17.53 -21.25
C MET A 319 42.01 18.98 -21.72
N SER A 320 43.21 19.34 -22.19
CA SER A 320 43.52 20.64 -22.80
C SER A 320 42.91 20.85 -24.18
N ALA A 321 42.36 19.80 -24.80
CA ALA A 321 41.80 19.78 -26.15
C ALA A 321 40.31 19.39 -26.18
N ARG A 322 39.64 19.40 -25.01
CA ARG A 322 38.19 19.19 -24.88
C ARG A 322 37.41 20.49 -25.13
#